data_AF-A0AA96HN16-F1
#
_entry.id   AF-A0AA96HN16-F1
#
_cell.length_a   1.000
_cell.length_b   1.000
_cell.length_c   1.000
_cell.angle_alpha   90.00
_cell.angle_beta   90.00
_cell.angle_gamma   90.00
#
_symmetry.space_group_name_H-M   'P 1'
#
loop_
_entity.id
_entity.type
_entity.pdbx_description
1 polymer ?
#
loop_
_entity_poly.entity_id
_entity_poly.type
_entity_poly.pdbx_seq_one_letter_code
_entity_poly.pdbx_strand_id
1 'polypeptide(L)'
;MEIEKHLSLQIGLVWRVVETQEVAATRDITQSSAEQHRLEELLDASKPKVPSDCGGLSYLLMTPFRYPPLRYGSRFGSTHERGIFYAAADIQTAFAESAVYLWLFQRGLQELGPLEYIRDQRTAFSVKLASSKALDLCSGVFEQDREKIKSPDSWEFSQQLGSKIREAGAHFFWYPSARFEGGVNAAVISPEAFYTTQPEEQQNWNLRLSTNSCWFGRADLENIEFRRTDFESDGKLLHPAL
;
A
#
# COMPACT_ATOMS: atom_id res chain seq x y z
N MET A 1 -16.42 13.90 16.76
CA MET A 1 -15.82 14.83 15.78
C MET A 1 -16.60 14.70 14.48
N GLU A 2 -17.05 15.82 13.92
CA GLU A 2 -17.83 15.85 12.68
C GLU A 2 -16.87 15.92 11.48
N ILE A 3 -16.48 14.75 10.95
CA ILE A 3 -15.50 14.64 9.85
C ILE A 3 -15.86 15.49 8.63
N GLU A 4 -17.16 15.57 8.30
CA GLU A 4 -17.69 16.32 7.15
C GLU A 4 -17.26 17.79 7.13
N LYS A 5 -17.15 18.43 8.30
CA LYS A 5 -16.74 19.85 8.42
C LYS A 5 -15.27 20.09 8.10
N HIS A 6 -14.47 19.03 8.04
CA HIS A 6 -13.03 19.10 7.79
C HIS A 6 -12.64 18.62 6.39
N LEU A 7 -13.62 18.21 5.57
CA LEU A 7 -13.38 17.92 4.17
C LEU A 7 -13.00 19.20 3.42
N SER A 8 -11.93 19.12 2.65
CA SER A 8 -11.38 20.26 1.92
C SER A 8 -10.75 19.84 0.61
N LEU A 9 -10.45 20.82 -0.25
CA LEU A 9 -9.65 20.59 -1.44
C LEU A 9 -8.23 20.20 -1.03
N GLN A 10 -7.86 18.97 -1.36
CA GLN A 10 -6.50 18.47 -1.24
C GLN A 10 -6.01 18.02 -2.61
N ILE A 11 -4.74 18.28 -2.87
CA ILE A 11 -4.05 17.89 -4.09
C ILE A 11 -2.66 17.40 -3.67
N GLY A 12 -2.18 16.29 -4.23
CA GLY A 12 -0.83 15.83 -3.98
C GLY A 12 -0.41 14.71 -4.93
N LEU A 13 0.89 14.47 -4.97
CA LEU A 13 1.46 13.30 -5.64
C LEU A 13 1.68 12.22 -4.58
N VAL A 14 1.37 10.96 -4.92
CA VAL A 14 1.62 9.83 -4.02
C VAL A 14 2.40 8.75 -4.74
N TRP A 15 3.20 8.01 -3.99
CA TRP A 15 4.03 6.89 -4.42
C TRP A 15 3.50 5.58 -3.88
N ARG A 16 3.41 4.57 -4.74
CA ARG A 16 3.05 3.21 -4.36
C ARG A 16 4.06 2.24 -4.94
N VAL A 17 4.45 1.27 -4.11
CA VAL A 17 5.38 0.21 -4.48
C VAL A 17 4.58 -1.08 -4.67
N VAL A 18 4.82 -1.76 -5.78
CA VAL A 18 4.23 -3.06 -6.11
C VAL A 18 5.31 -4.01 -6.59
N GLU A 19 4.98 -5.30 -6.63
CA GLU A 19 5.79 -6.28 -7.36
C GLU A 19 5.88 -5.88 -8.82
N THR A 20 7.04 -6.15 -9.42
CA THR A 20 7.19 -5.98 -10.86
C THR A 20 6.18 -6.88 -11.59
N GLN A 21 5.78 -6.46 -12.79
CA GLN A 21 5.02 -7.36 -13.65
C GLN A 21 5.95 -8.51 -14.09
N GLU A 22 5.95 -9.61 -13.35
CA GLU A 22 6.51 -10.83 -13.89
C GLU A 22 5.48 -11.51 -14.80
N VAL A 23 5.75 -11.47 -16.10
CA VAL A 23 5.19 -12.41 -17.08
C VAL A 23 5.70 -13.86 -16.81
N ALA A 24 6.55 -14.06 -15.79
CA ALA A 24 7.39 -15.24 -15.62
C ALA A 24 7.07 -16.14 -14.41
N ALA A 25 6.44 -15.65 -13.34
CA ALA A 25 6.18 -16.52 -12.17
C ALA A 25 5.29 -17.74 -12.53
N THR A 26 4.31 -17.54 -13.42
CA THR A 26 3.48 -18.62 -13.97
C THR A 26 4.20 -19.41 -15.06
N ARG A 27 5.26 -18.85 -15.68
CA ARG A 27 6.06 -19.56 -16.69
C ARG A 27 6.84 -20.73 -16.07
N ASP A 28 7.30 -20.59 -14.83
CA ASP A 28 8.03 -21.63 -14.11
C ASP A 28 7.20 -22.90 -13.87
N ILE A 29 5.88 -22.78 -13.91
CA ILE A 29 4.95 -23.91 -13.72
C ILE A 29 4.29 -24.39 -15.02
N THR A 30 4.67 -23.84 -16.18
CA THR A 30 4.12 -24.25 -17.49
C THR A 30 5.21 -24.83 -18.40
N GLN A 31 4.88 -25.87 -19.15
CA GLN A 31 5.82 -26.59 -20.00
C GLN A 31 5.93 -25.99 -21.41
N SER A 32 4.94 -25.20 -21.83
CA SER A 32 4.89 -24.58 -23.17
C SER A 32 4.26 -23.20 -23.18
N SER A 33 4.47 -22.43 -24.26
CA SER A 33 3.80 -21.14 -24.46
C SER A 33 2.28 -21.28 -24.58
N ALA A 34 1.78 -22.39 -25.13
CA ALA A 34 0.34 -22.64 -25.23
C ALA A 34 -0.28 -22.88 -23.85
N GLU A 35 0.42 -23.64 -23.00
CA GLU A 35 0.00 -23.86 -21.61
C GLU A 35 0.06 -22.58 -20.79
N GLN A 36 1.12 -21.78 -20.95
CA GLN A 36 1.21 -20.44 -20.35
C GLN A 36 0.02 -19.57 -20.74
N HIS A 37 -0.30 -19.51 -22.04
CA HIS A 37 -1.44 -18.73 -22.52
C HIS A 37 -2.74 -19.22 -21.88
N ARG A 38 -2.94 -20.55 -21.84
CA ARG A 38 -4.13 -21.14 -21.24
C ARG A 38 -4.25 -20.85 -19.74
N LEU A 39 -3.14 -20.89 -19.01
CA LEU A 39 -3.11 -20.55 -17.59
C LEU A 39 -3.48 -19.08 -17.38
N GLU A 40 -2.90 -18.17 -18.14
CA GLU A 40 -3.22 -16.73 -18.07
C GLU A 40 -4.69 -16.45 -18.42
N GLU A 41 -5.26 -17.12 -19.42
CA GLU A 41 -6.70 -17.04 -19.72
C GLU A 41 -7.57 -17.47 -18.53
N LEU A 42 -7.23 -18.60 -17.90
CA LEU A 42 -7.97 -19.11 -16.75
C LEU A 42 -7.85 -18.17 -15.54
N LEU A 43 -6.64 -17.67 -15.28
CA LEU A 43 -6.39 -16.69 -14.23
C LEU A 43 -7.21 -15.42 -14.49
N ASP A 44 -7.17 -14.87 -15.70
CA ASP A 44 -7.91 -13.65 -16.02
C ASP A 44 -9.43 -13.83 -15.94
N ALA A 45 -9.96 -14.96 -16.43
CA ALA A 45 -11.37 -15.29 -16.37
C ALA A 45 -11.89 -15.48 -14.94
N SER A 46 -11.02 -15.87 -13.99
CA SER A 46 -11.38 -16.03 -12.58
C SER A 46 -11.43 -14.73 -11.78
N LYS A 47 -10.83 -13.65 -12.29
CA LYS A 47 -10.76 -12.38 -11.56
C LYS A 47 -12.16 -11.75 -11.47
N PRO A 48 -12.52 -11.11 -10.35
CA PRO A 48 -13.79 -10.37 -10.23
C PRO A 48 -13.95 -9.34 -11.34
N LYS A 49 -15.18 -8.95 -11.67
CA LYS A 49 -15.42 -7.85 -12.62
C LYS A 49 -14.81 -6.55 -12.10
N VAL A 50 -14.31 -5.73 -13.02
CA VAL A 50 -13.89 -4.37 -12.67
C VAL A 50 -15.11 -3.57 -12.21
N PRO A 51 -15.05 -2.91 -11.04
CA PRO A 51 -16.13 -2.03 -10.58
C PRO A 51 -16.43 -0.93 -11.59
N SER A 52 -17.70 -0.54 -11.72
CA SER A 52 -18.15 0.45 -12.72
C SER A 52 -17.52 1.83 -12.54
N ASP A 53 -17.19 2.21 -11.32
CA ASP A 53 -16.53 3.46 -10.94
C ASP A 53 -15.01 3.44 -11.15
N CYS A 54 -14.43 2.30 -11.53
CA CYS A 54 -13.01 2.17 -11.88
C CYS A 54 -12.76 2.14 -13.40
N GLY A 55 -13.77 2.43 -14.22
CA GLY A 55 -13.66 2.40 -15.67
C GLY A 55 -12.52 3.28 -16.21
N GLY A 56 -11.67 2.71 -17.06
CA GLY A 56 -10.56 3.43 -17.71
C GLY A 56 -9.31 3.65 -16.85
N LEU A 57 -9.35 3.30 -15.55
CA LEU A 57 -8.17 3.32 -14.71
C LEU A 57 -7.17 2.23 -15.10
N SER A 58 -5.88 2.56 -15.01
CA SER A 58 -4.81 1.58 -15.03
C SER A 58 -5.06 0.49 -13.98
N TYR A 59 -4.69 -0.75 -14.29
CA TYR A 59 -4.80 -1.86 -13.34
C TYR A 59 -4.04 -1.57 -12.02
N LEU A 60 -2.95 -0.79 -12.07
CA LEU A 60 -2.19 -0.34 -10.89
C LEU A 60 -3.05 0.50 -9.92
N LEU A 61 -4.01 1.24 -10.44
CA LEU A 61 -4.90 2.12 -9.68
C LEU A 61 -6.19 1.40 -9.27
N MET A 62 -6.79 0.59 -10.16
CA MET A 62 -8.08 -0.07 -9.87
C MET A 62 -7.98 -1.32 -9.01
N THR A 63 -6.83 -2.02 -8.99
CA THR A 63 -6.70 -3.33 -8.32
C THR A 63 -7.14 -3.33 -6.86
N PRO A 64 -6.79 -2.35 -6.01
CA PRO A 64 -7.25 -2.32 -4.62
C PRO A 64 -8.78 -2.28 -4.45
N PHE A 65 -9.50 -1.83 -5.47
CA PHE A 65 -10.94 -1.69 -5.44
C PHE A 65 -11.70 -2.88 -6.05
N ARG A 66 -10.99 -3.77 -6.75
CA ARG A 66 -11.54 -4.89 -7.53
C ARG A 66 -11.85 -6.12 -6.67
N TYR A 67 -11.03 -6.40 -5.67
CA TYR A 67 -11.10 -7.63 -4.90
C TYR A 67 -11.95 -7.47 -3.62
N PRO A 68 -12.54 -8.57 -3.10
CA PRO A 68 -13.29 -8.56 -1.84
C PRO A 68 -12.47 -8.02 -0.66
N PRO A 69 -13.13 -7.58 0.43
CA PRO A 69 -12.46 -7.15 1.64
C PRO A 69 -11.48 -8.19 2.20
N LEU A 70 -10.40 -7.72 2.82
CA LEU A 70 -9.40 -8.58 3.45
C LEU A 70 -9.99 -9.28 4.68
N ARG A 71 -9.58 -10.53 4.92
CA ARG A 71 -10.04 -11.36 6.05
C ARG A 71 -9.90 -10.65 7.41
N TYR A 72 -8.87 -9.82 7.57
CA TYR A 72 -8.56 -9.08 8.79
C TYR A 72 -8.71 -7.56 8.63
N GLY A 73 -9.26 -7.11 7.50
CA GLY A 73 -9.26 -5.71 7.12
C GLY A 73 -7.85 -5.17 6.84
N SER A 74 -7.73 -3.85 6.93
CA SER A 74 -6.50 -3.05 6.83
C SER A 74 -6.54 -1.95 7.89
N ARG A 75 -5.53 -1.06 7.94
CA ARG A 75 -5.45 0.03 8.93
C ARG A 75 -6.72 0.88 9.03
N PHE A 76 -7.27 1.31 7.89
CA PHE A 76 -8.49 2.14 7.82
C PHE A 76 -9.67 1.42 7.15
N GLY A 77 -9.61 0.09 7.05
CA GLY A 77 -10.65 -0.71 6.42
C GLY A 77 -11.01 -1.92 7.28
N SER A 78 -12.27 -2.08 7.66
CA SER A 78 -12.77 -3.28 8.32
C SER A 78 -12.87 -4.48 7.34
N THR A 79 -13.34 -5.62 7.84
CA THR A 79 -13.55 -6.85 7.05
C THR A 79 -14.77 -6.80 6.14
N HIS A 80 -15.52 -5.69 6.13
CA HIS A 80 -16.74 -5.53 5.33
C HIS A 80 -16.61 -4.42 4.29
N GLU A 81 -15.62 -3.55 4.45
CA GLU A 81 -15.42 -2.41 3.58
C GLU A 81 -14.63 -2.79 2.33
N ARG A 82 -14.99 -2.17 1.20
CA ARG A 82 -14.23 -2.27 -0.05
C ARG A 82 -12.77 -1.90 0.20
N GLY A 83 -11.86 -2.53 -0.56
CA GLY A 83 -10.44 -2.27 -0.46
C GLY A 83 -10.04 -0.79 -0.68
N ILE A 84 -8.85 -0.47 -0.19
CA ILE A 84 -8.29 0.88 -0.12
C ILE A 84 -7.00 0.90 -0.91
N PHE A 85 -6.82 1.90 -1.76
CA PHE A 85 -5.52 2.15 -2.37
C PHE A 85 -4.66 2.92 -1.36
N TYR A 86 -3.66 2.23 -0.81
CA TYR A 86 -2.66 2.81 0.08
C TYR A 86 -1.41 3.23 -0.69
N ALA A 87 -0.89 4.41 -0.38
CA ALA A 87 0.33 4.98 -0.94
C ALA A 87 0.99 5.92 0.08
N ALA A 88 2.18 6.42 -0.25
CA ALA A 88 2.90 7.40 0.55
C ALA A 88 3.03 8.75 -0.17
N ALA A 89 3.22 9.84 0.57
CA ALA A 89 3.46 11.17 -0.02
C ALA A 89 4.83 11.26 -0.73
N ASP A 90 5.78 10.42 -0.33
CA ASP A 90 7.13 10.34 -0.89
C ASP A 90 7.59 8.88 -1.03
N ILE A 91 8.60 8.67 -1.87
CA ILE A 91 9.09 7.33 -2.20
C ILE A 91 9.82 6.66 -1.01
N GLN A 92 10.47 7.42 -0.13
CA GLN A 92 11.19 6.89 1.02
C GLN A 92 10.21 6.28 2.03
N THR A 93 9.11 6.99 2.34
CA THR A 93 8.01 6.48 3.16
C THR A 93 7.37 5.23 2.51
N ALA A 94 7.17 5.23 1.19
CA ALA A 94 6.61 4.06 0.47
C ALA A 94 7.51 2.82 0.60
N PHE A 95 8.84 2.99 0.50
CA PHE A 95 9.79 1.90 0.68
C PHE A 95 9.93 1.47 2.14
N ALA A 96 9.83 2.39 3.10
CA ALA A 96 9.84 2.05 4.52
C ALA A 96 8.65 1.14 4.88
N GLU A 97 7.43 1.48 4.43
CA GLU A 97 6.25 0.63 4.59
C GLU A 97 6.46 -0.74 3.93
N SER A 98 7.00 -0.75 2.69
CA SER A 98 7.29 -2.00 1.96
C SER A 98 8.29 -2.89 2.69
N ALA A 99 9.38 -2.33 3.22
CA ALA A 99 10.38 -3.06 3.99
C ALA A 99 9.78 -3.69 5.25
N VAL A 100 8.95 -2.96 5.99
CA VAL A 100 8.26 -3.49 7.17
C VAL A 100 7.37 -4.69 6.81
N TYR A 101 6.55 -4.59 5.76
CA TYR A 101 5.70 -5.72 5.36
C TYR A 101 6.48 -6.92 4.84
N LEU A 102 7.64 -6.70 4.19
CA LEU A 102 8.54 -7.79 3.78
C LEU A 102 9.16 -8.52 4.98
N TRP A 103 9.57 -7.81 6.03
CA TRP A 103 10.04 -8.46 7.26
C TRP A 103 8.91 -9.13 8.05
N LEU A 104 7.70 -8.55 8.06
CA LEU A 104 6.52 -9.20 8.63
C LEU A 104 6.19 -10.51 7.91
N PHE A 105 6.32 -10.53 6.58
CA PHE A 105 6.20 -11.75 5.78
C PHE A 105 7.25 -12.79 6.18
N GLN A 106 8.54 -12.42 6.28
CA GLN A 106 9.60 -13.34 6.75
C GLN A 106 9.30 -13.90 8.15
N ARG A 107 8.79 -13.08 9.07
CA ARG A 107 8.46 -13.48 10.45
C ARG A 107 7.34 -14.51 10.52
N GLY A 108 6.46 -14.60 9.52
CA GLY A 108 5.37 -15.57 9.48
C GLY A 108 5.81 -17.02 9.26
N LEU A 109 7.08 -17.27 8.97
CA LEU A 109 7.62 -18.58 8.61
C LEU A 109 8.28 -19.27 9.81
N GLN A 110 8.12 -20.59 9.92
CA GLN A 110 8.83 -21.40 10.93
C GLN A 110 10.33 -21.55 10.58
N GLU A 111 10.64 -21.76 9.31
CA GLU A 111 11.99 -21.81 8.77
C GLU A 111 12.08 -20.84 7.59
N LEU A 112 13.09 -19.95 7.58
CA LEU A 112 13.22 -18.95 6.52
C LEU A 112 13.70 -19.56 5.20
N GLY A 113 14.65 -20.49 5.25
CA GLY A 113 15.21 -21.13 4.06
C GLY A 113 15.68 -20.08 3.01
N PRO A 114 15.30 -20.24 1.73
CA PRO A 114 15.64 -19.26 0.68
C PRO A 114 15.10 -17.84 0.94
N LEU A 115 14.08 -17.70 1.77
CA LEU A 115 13.46 -16.41 2.09
C LEU A 115 14.25 -15.63 3.16
N GLU A 116 15.32 -16.20 3.73
CA GLU A 116 16.24 -15.45 4.61
C GLU A 116 16.89 -14.29 3.87
N TYR A 117 17.17 -14.48 2.57
CA TYR A 117 17.75 -13.49 1.68
C TYR A 117 16.96 -13.42 0.37
N ILE A 118 16.18 -12.36 0.17
CA ILE A 118 15.40 -12.16 -1.05
C ILE A 118 16.11 -11.19 -1.98
N ARG A 119 16.24 -11.57 -3.25
CA ARG A 119 16.65 -10.70 -4.34
C ARG A 119 15.51 -10.64 -5.33
N ASP A 120 15.02 -9.45 -5.60
CA ASP A 120 13.78 -9.24 -6.35
C ASP A 120 13.80 -7.86 -7.02
N GLN A 121 12.75 -7.52 -7.76
CA GLN A 121 12.52 -6.21 -8.32
C GLN A 121 11.14 -5.69 -7.95
N ARG A 122 11.07 -4.39 -7.67
CA ARG A 122 9.84 -3.68 -7.34
C ARG A 122 9.60 -2.54 -8.33
N THR A 123 8.34 -2.30 -8.66
CA THR A 123 7.93 -1.11 -9.41
C THR A 123 7.39 -0.09 -8.42
N ALA A 124 8.06 1.06 -8.30
CA ALA A 124 7.55 2.23 -7.60
C ALA A 124 6.91 3.15 -8.64
N PHE A 125 5.67 3.55 -8.43
CA PHE A 125 4.97 4.45 -9.34
C PHE A 125 4.30 5.59 -8.60
N SER A 126 4.18 6.73 -9.26
CA SER A 126 3.52 7.90 -8.72
C SER A 126 2.18 8.18 -9.41
N VAL A 127 1.23 8.73 -8.68
CA VAL A 127 -0.09 9.16 -9.21
C VAL A 127 -0.54 10.42 -8.51
N LYS A 128 -1.16 11.32 -9.27
CA LYS A 128 -1.70 12.57 -8.73
C LYS A 128 -3.11 12.34 -8.16
N LEU A 129 -3.33 12.83 -6.95
CA LEU A 129 -4.62 12.88 -6.28
C LEU A 129 -5.15 14.31 -6.26
N ALA A 130 -6.46 14.48 -6.45
CA ALA A 130 -7.15 15.76 -6.29
C ALA A 130 -8.63 15.54 -5.97
N SER A 131 -9.12 16.14 -4.87
CA SER A 131 -10.54 16.11 -4.53
C SER A 131 -10.90 17.22 -3.55
N SER A 132 -12.09 17.81 -3.70
CA SER A 132 -12.70 18.70 -2.70
C SER A 132 -13.28 17.96 -1.49
N LYS A 133 -13.36 16.64 -1.56
CA LYS A 133 -13.83 15.76 -0.50
C LYS A 133 -12.64 14.97 0.05
N ALA A 134 -11.62 15.66 0.53
CA ALA A 134 -10.44 15.02 1.09
C ALA A 134 -10.16 15.51 2.51
N LEU A 135 -9.47 14.70 3.29
CA LEU A 135 -9.16 14.99 4.69
C LEU A 135 -7.66 14.96 4.95
N ASP A 136 -7.18 15.83 5.84
CA ASP A 136 -5.81 15.83 6.30
C ASP A 136 -5.75 15.44 7.79
N LEU A 137 -5.47 14.16 8.07
CA LEU A 137 -5.27 13.66 9.44
C LEU A 137 -3.90 14.05 10.02
N CYS A 138 -3.03 14.69 9.24
CA CYS A 138 -1.79 15.28 9.75
C CYS A 138 -2.00 16.68 10.32
N SER A 139 -3.16 17.31 10.06
CA SER A 139 -3.48 18.66 10.56
C SER A 139 -3.64 18.72 12.08
N GLY A 140 -3.52 19.92 12.65
CA GLY A 140 -3.66 20.14 14.10
C GLY A 140 -5.06 19.81 14.67
N VAL A 141 -6.07 19.63 13.81
CA VAL A 141 -7.42 19.19 14.22
C VAL A 141 -7.37 17.78 14.84
N PHE A 142 -6.46 16.94 14.38
CA PHE A 142 -6.36 15.53 14.77
C PHE A 142 -5.22 15.27 15.78
N GLU A 143 -4.60 16.32 16.31
CA GLU A 143 -3.42 16.20 17.17
C GLU A 143 -3.65 15.30 18.39
N GLN A 144 -4.81 15.43 19.04
CA GLN A 144 -5.15 14.66 20.24
C GLN A 144 -5.29 13.15 19.98
N ASP A 145 -5.59 12.76 18.75
CA ASP A 145 -5.74 11.36 18.34
C ASP A 145 -4.56 10.86 17.50
N ARG A 146 -3.52 11.69 17.26
CA ARG A 146 -2.40 11.39 16.36
C ARG A 146 -1.75 10.03 16.66
N GLU A 147 -1.45 9.75 17.92
CA GLU A 147 -0.84 8.48 18.34
C GLU A 147 -1.77 7.27 18.13
N LYS A 148 -3.08 7.44 18.28
CA LYS A 148 -4.06 6.38 18.00
C LYS A 148 -4.22 6.14 16.50
N ILE A 149 -4.14 7.19 15.69
CA ILE A 149 -4.18 7.11 14.22
C ILE A 149 -2.97 6.31 13.71
N LYS A 150 -1.78 6.60 14.24
CA LYS A 150 -0.52 5.95 13.84
C LYS A 150 -0.09 4.76 14.71
N SER A 151 -0.95 4.21 15.57
CA SER A 151 -0.60 3.05 16.41
C SER A 151 -0.14 1.87 15.53
N PRO A 152 1.07 1.33 15.74
CA PRO A 152 1.63 0.27 14.89
C PRO A 152 1.09 -1.13 15.23
N ASP A 153 0.55 -1.33 16.44
CA ASP A 153 0.12 -2.58 17.04
C ASP A 153 -1.41 -2.74 17.15
N SER A 154 -2.19 -1.67 16.93
CA SER A 154 -3.65 -1.71 16.92
C SER A 154 -4.25 -0.94 15.75
N TRP A 155 -5.26 -1.53 15.12
CA TRP A 155 -6.10 -0.88 14.10
C TRP A 155 -7.48 -0.48 14.62
N GLU A 156 -7.79 -0.71 15.90
CA GLU A 156 -9.15 -0.49 16.42
C GLU A 156 -9.64 0.95 16.20
N PHE A 157 -8.82 1.94 16.56
CA PHE A 157 -9.17 3.34 16.38
C PHE A 157 -9.20 3.74 14.89
N SER A 158 -8.19 3.32 14.12
CA SER A 158 -8.04 3.71 12.71
C SER A 158 -9.11 3.07 11.80
N GLN A 159 -9.57 1.86 12.10
CA GLN A 159 -10.70 1.24 11.39
C GLN A 159 -12.01 1.98 11.68
N GLN A 160 -12.30 2.30 12.94
CA GLN A 160 -13.50 3.09 13.29
C GLN A 160 -13.46 4.49 12.65
N LEU A 161 -12.28 5.11 12.62
CA LEU A 161 -12.08 6.38 11.94
C LEU A 161 -12.27 6.24 10.42
N GLY A 162 -11.75 5.18 9.81
CA GLY A 162 -11.92 4.86 8.39
C GLY A 162 -13.39 4.74 7.98
N SER A 163 -14.20 4.03 8.76
CA SER A 163 -15.65 3.95 8.55
C SER A 163 -16.31 5.34 8.58
N LYS A 164 -16.00 6.16 9.58
CA LYS A 164 -16.55 7.53 9.68
C LYS A 164 -16.12 8.43 8.52
N ILE A 165 -14.88 8.29 8.05
CA ILE A 165 -14.37 9.05 6.90
C ILE A 165 -15.11 8.64 5.61
N ARG A 166 -15.42 7.35 5.45
CA ARG A 166 -16.24 6.85 4.34
C ARG A 166 -17.68 7.34 4.42
N GLU A 167 -18.30 7.28 5.59
CA GLU A 167 -19.66 7.79 5.83
C GLU A 167 -19.78 9.28 5.51
N ALA A 168 -18.75 10.07 5.85
CA ALA A 168 -18.66 11.49 5.49
C ALA A 168 -18.47 11.75 3.98
N GLY A 169 -18.27 10.71 3.17
CA GLY A 169 -18.14 10.81 1.71
C GLY A 169 -16.79 11.31 1.22
N ALA A 170 -15.71 11.15 2.01
CA ALA A 170 -14.37 11.50 1.55
C ALA A 170 -13.92 10.57 0.39
N HIS A 171 -13.11 11.11 -0.52
CA HIS A 171 -12.50 10.35 -1.61
C HIS A 171 -11.12 9.80 -1.22
N PHE A 172 -10.33 10.59 -0.48
CA PHE A 172 -9.06 10.18 0.06
C PHE A 172 -8.68 11.00 1.30
N PHE A 173 -7.66 10.55 2.02
CA PHE A 173 -7.12 11.30 3.14
C PHE A 173 -5.62 11.05 3.36
N TRP A 174 -4.94 12.07 3.86
CA TRP A 174 -3.56 11.99 4.34
C TRP A 174 -3.53 11.51 5.79
N TYR A 175 -2.52 10.73 6.16
CA TYR A 175 -2.34 10.27 7.54
C TYR A 175 -0.85 10.05 7.87
N PRO A 176 -0.43 10.24 9.13
CA PRO A 176 0.96 9.99 9.53
C PRO A 176 1.30 8.50 9.39
N SER A 177 2.50 8.19 8.89
CA SER A 177 2.99 6.81 8.86
C SER A 177 3.12 6.26 10.28
N ALA A 178 2.76 4.99 10.45
CA ALA A 178 2.98 4.25 11.68
C ALA A 178 4.38 3.62 11.74
N ARG A 179 5.15 3.70 10.65
CA ARG A 179 6.41 2.97 10.44
C ARG A 179 7.60 3.89 10.28
N PHE A 180 7.41 5.01 9.58
CA PHE A 180 8.48 5.93 9.25
C PHE A 180 8.22 7.28 9.91
N GLU A 181 9.09 7.64 10.85
CA GLU A 181 8.94 8.90 11.60
C GLU A 181 9.00 10.10 10.64
N GLY A 182 8.06 11.03 10.79
CA GLY A 182 7.87 12.15 9.86
C GLY A 182 7.27 11.77 8.49
N GLY A 183 7.12 10.48 8.18
CA GLY A 183 6.51 10.01 6.95
C GLY A 183 5.00 10.27 6.90
N VAL A 184 4.49 10.54 5.70
CA VAL A 184 3.05 10.76 5.45
C VAL A 184 2.56 9.76 4.42
N ASN A 185 1.43 9.14 4.72
CA ASN A 185 0.73 8.23 3.83
C ASN A 185 -0.60 8.80 3.34
N ALA A 186 -1.15 8.18 2.30
CA ALA A 186 -2.45 8.46 1.75
C ALA A 186 -3.28 7.18 1.65
N ALA A 187 -4.55 7.28 2.01
CA ALA A 187 -5.55 6.24 1.80
C ALA A 187 -6.61 6.77 0.83
N VAL A 188 -6.69 6.17 -0.35
CA VAL A 188 -7.71 6.47 -1.35
C VAL A 188 -8.83 5.46 -1.22
N ILE A 189 -10.01 5.98 -0.87
CA ILE A 189 -11.20 5.19 -0.55
C ILE A 189 -12.27 5.28 -1.64
N SER A 190 -12.11 6.20 -2.59
CA SER A 190 -12.94 6.40 -3.79
C SER A 190 -12.05 6.64 -5.02
N PRO A 191 -12.27 5.93 -6.14
CA PRO A 191 -11.51 6.13 -7.39
C PRO A 191 -11.52 7.56 -7.93
N GLU A 192 -12.55 8.35 -7.60
CA GLU A 192 -12.72 9.77 -7.95
C GLU A 192 -11.64 10.68 -7.36
N ALA A 193 -10.79 10.17 -6.46
CA ALA A 193 -9.61 10.91 -6.01
C ALA A 193 -8.50 10.98 -7.06
N PHE A 194 -8.43 10.02 -7.99
CA PHE A 194 -7.37 9.98 -8.99
C PHE A 194 -7.58 11.11 -10.00
N TYR A 195 -6.59 12.00 -10.08
CA TYR A 195 -6.61 13.10 -11.04
C TYR A 195 -6.32 12.62 -12.47
N THR A 196 -5.53 11.55 -12.59
CA THR A 196 -5.18 10.91 -13.86
C THR A 196 -5.52 9.41 -13.82
N THR A 197 -5.79 8.83 -14.99
CA THR A 197 -6.17 7.41 -15.11
C THR A 197 -4.97 6.47 -15.22
N GLN A 198 -3.76 7.02 -15.38
CA GLN A 198 -2.50 6.31 -15.49
C GLN A 198 -1.51 6.85 -14.45
N PRO A 199 -0.51 6.05 -14.03
CA PRO A 199 0.61 6.58 -13.25
C PRO A 199 1.31 7.73 -13.99
N GLU A 200 1.74 8.74 -13.24
CA GLU A 200 2.56 9.86 -13.75
C GLU A 200 3.98 9.40 -14.06
N GLU A 201 4.54 8.57 -13.19
CA GLU A 201 5.89 8.02 -13.31
C GLU A 201 5.90 6.56 -12.85
N GLN A 202 6.78 5.74 -13.44
CA GLN A 202 7.08 4.39 -13.00
C GLN A 202 8.59 4.16 -13.00
N GLN A 203 9.10 3.58 -11.92
CA GLN A 203 10.51 3.29 -11.69
C GLN A 203 10.69 1.83 -11.30
N ASN A 204 11.68 1.17 -11.90
CA ASN A 204 12.08 -0.18 -11.51
C ASN A 204 13.25 -0.12 -10.54
N TRP A 205 13.10 -0.81 -9.41
CA TRP A 205 14.07 -0.85 -8.31
C TRP A 205 14.48 -2.29 -8.04
N ASN A 206 15.78 -2.55 -7.92
CA ASN A 206 16.27 -3.81 -7.41
C ASN A 206 16.10 -3.83 -5.88
N LEU A 207 15.56 -4.91 -5.36
CA LEU A 207 15.35 -5.17 -3.94
C LEU A 207 16.35 -6.22 -3.46
N ARG A 208 16.99 -5.97 -2.31
CA ARG A 208 17.71 -6.96 -1.52
C ARG A 208 17.19 -6.91 -0.08
N LEU A 209 16.55 -7.97 0.35
CA LEU A 209 16.07 -8.14 1.71
C LEU A 209 16.94 -9.17 2.44
N SER A 210 17.30 -8.86 3.67
CA SER A 210 17.80 -9.81 4.67
C SER A 210 16.96 -9.71 5.93
N THR A 211 17.22 -10.57 6.91
CA THR A 211 16.62 -10.49 8.23
C THR A 211 16.88 -9.19 8.98
N ASN A 212 17.91 -8.41 8.58
CA ASN A 212 18.37 -7.21 9.28
C ASN A 212 18.29 -5.92 8.44
N SER A 213 18.25 -6.01 7.11
CA SER A 213 18.22 -4.84 6.24
C SER A 213 17.38 -5.06 4.99
N CYS A 214 16.88 -3.95 4.44
CA CYS A 214 16.13 -3.91 3.20
C CYS A 214 16.71 -2.78 2.36
N TRP A 215 17.32 -3.15 1.23
CA TRP A 215 17.96 -2.24 0.30
C TRP A 215 17.17 -2.19 -1.00
N PHE A 216 16.89 -0.98 -1.46
CA PHE A 216 16.34 -0.68 -2.77
C PHE A 216 17.39 0.11 -3.56
N GLY A 217 17.67 -0.27 -4.80
CA GLY A 217 18.55 0.53 -5.65
C GLY A 217 18.32 0.40 -7.14
N ARG A 218 18.78 1.43 -7.85
CA ARG A 218 18.63 1.61 -9.29
C ARG A 218 19.99 1.61 -9.99
N ALA A 219 19.94 1.55 -11.32
CA ALA A 219 21.15 1.51 -12.16
C ALA A 219 21.96 2.82 -12.15
N ASP A 220 21.34 3.94 -11.80
CA ASP A 220 21.93 5.28 -11.71
C ASP A 220 22.58 5.57 -10.34
N LEU A 221 22.86 4.52 -9.55
CA LEU A 221 23.42 4.56 -8.20
C LEU A 221 22.50 5.17 -7.13
N GLU A 222 21.27 5.56 -7.49
CA GLU A 222 20.24 5.93 -6.52
C GLU A 222 19.89 4.70 -5.67
N ASN A 223 19.91 4.86 -4.35
CA ASN A 223 19.59 3.78 -3.42
C ASN A 223 19.04 4.29 -2.09
N ILE A 224 18.22 3.46 -1.46
CA ILE A 224 17.64 3.67 -0.14
C ILE A 224 17.78 2.36 0.64
N GLU A 225 18.34 2.42 1.84
CA GLU A 225 18.50 1.27 2.72
C GLU A 225 17.88 1.54 4.09
N PHE A 226 17.19 0.53 4.60
CA PHE A 226 16.57 0.52 5.91
C PHE A 226 17.17 -0.60 6.75
N ARG A 227 17.47 -0.31 8.02
CA ARG A 227 17.79 -1.35 9.01
C ARG A 227 16.52 -1.72 9.74
N ARG A 228 16.30 -3.02 9.93
CA ARG A 228 15.12 -3.53 10.61
C ARG A 228 14.97 -2.98 12.03
N THR A 229 16.09 -2.82 12.74
CA THR A 229 16.13 -2.27 14.10
C THR A 229 15.54 -0.88 14.22
N ASP A 230 15.53 -0.10 13.13
CA ASP A 230 14.98 1.26 13.12
C ASP A 230 13.44 1.26 13.17
N PHE A 231 12.81 0.10 12.95
CA PHE A 231 11.35 -0.10 12.93
C PHE A 231 10.84 -0.97 14.08
N GLU A 232 11.74 -1.43 14.96
CA GLU A 232 11.41 -2.34 16.05
C GLU A 232 11.15 -1.58 17.36
N SER A 233 10.19 -2.09 18.13
CA SER A 233 9.97 -1.72 19.53
C SER A 233 10.18 -2.96 20.38
N ASP A 234 11.08 -2.90 21.36
CA ASP A 234 11.51 -4.04 22.18
C ASP A 234 11.91 -5.27 21.36
N GLY A 235 12.64 -5.05 20.25
CA GLY A 235 13.11 -6.10 19.35
C GLY A 235 12.01 -6.77 18.51
N LYS A 236 10.83 -6.14 18.41
CA LYS A 236 9.69 -6.66 17.65
C LYS A 236 9.18 -5.63 16.66
N LEU A 237 8.91 -6.10 15.43
CA LEU A 237 8.05 -5.38 14.50
C LEU A 237 6.60 -5.52 14.99
N LEU A 238 6.05 -4.42 15.49
CA LEU A 238 4.68 -4.36 15.98
C LEU A 238 3.70 -4.46 14.82
N HIS A 239 2.69 -5.32 14.88
CA HIS A 239 1.61 -5.36 13.88
C HIS A 239 0.39 -6.06 14.48
N PRO A 240 -0.85 -5.57 14.26
CA PRO A 240 -2.05 -6.08 14.92
C PRO A 240 -2.46 -7.49 14.51
N ALA A 241 -1.99 -7.97 13.37
CA ALA A 241 -2.31 -9.30 12.83
C ALA A 241 -1.17 -10.33 13.03
N LEU A 242 -0.38 -10.17 14.10
CA LEU A 242 0.69 -11.10 14.49
C LEU A 242 0.36 -11.87 15.76
#